data_AF-A0A2E0AMP9-F1
#
_entry.id   AF-A0A2E0AMP9-F1
#
_cell.length_a   1.000
_cell.length_b   1.000
_cell.length_c   1.000
_cell.angle_alpha   90.00
_cell.angle_beta   90.00
_cell.angle_gamma   90.00
#
_symmetry.space_group_name_H-M   'P 1'
#
loop_
_entity.id
_entity.type
_entity.pdbx_description
1 polymer ?
#
loop_
_entity_poly.entity_id
_entity_poly.type
_entity_poly.pdbx_seq_one_letter_code
_entity_poly.pdbx_strand_id
1 'polypeptide(L)'
;MLEFPMRRRPLVECCKQQGWTPHYLHQSPAEGETPVDLLVKELQDLRDAGRGDLAGCLLEVAAQQGVEDERLQPKSQGNGVEQQSSQSADVQAQDSEARQETTRVLEALRKVCRKAGVTPLRLTDSVGDAVEQACAKEMQAARQQGNHSLVIALGRKALRLGLDHPRIHSNLQRSERLLRRETLLEEVNALLQGKRSAKEKAEHMMLEALIDDPEFKLCRTLLNNRLRERLSRGKGDSFADELLDHRIGLEFNRRRLELLEQRRGVGSDRGVGSDQSADS
;
A
#
# COMPACT_ATOMS: atom_id res chain seq x y z
N MET A 1 10.90 -0.75 -53.84
CA MET A 1 10.40 -0.17 -52.59
C MET A 1 11.55 0.58 -51.96
N LEU A 2 11.37 1.88 -51.67
CA LEU A 2 12.38 2.68 -50.99
C LEU A 2 12.26 2.34 -49.50
N GLU A 3 13.21 1.57 -48.96
CA GLU A 3 13.29 1.34 -47.51
C GLU A 3 13.70 2.66 -46.85
N PHE A 4 12.73 3.35 -46.24
CA PHE A 4 13.04 4.53 -45.43
C PHE A 4 13.67 4.04 -44.11
N PRO A 5 14.92 4.43 -43.79
CA PRO A 5 15.56 3.98 -42.58
C PRO A 5 14.86 4.59 -41.36
N MET A 6 14.27 3.72 -40.54
CA MET A 6 13.67 4.11 -39.26
C MET A 6 14.69 4.87 -38.41
N ARG A 7 14.37 6.10 -38.03
CA ARG A 7 15.20 6.93 -37.14
C ARG A 7 14.87 6.56 -35.70
N ARG A 8 15.88 6.10 -34.97
CA ARG A 8 15.74 5.65 -33.57
C ARG A 8 15.61 6.79 -32.56
N ARG A 9 16.15 7.96 -32.89
CA ARG A 9 16.23 9.10 -31.97
C ARG A 9 14.84 9.62 -31.52
N PRO A 10 13.84 9.82 -32.40
CA PRO A 10 12.50 10.21 -31.98
C PRO A 10 11.81 9.19 -31.06
N LEU A 11 12.02 7.89 -31.31
CA LEU A 11 11.45 6.81 -30.49
C LEU A 11 12.05 6.79 -29.08
N VAL A 12 13.37 6.99 -28.96
CA VAL A 12 14.07 7.08 -27.68
C VAL A 12 13.65 8.35 -26.92
N GLU A 13 13.49 9.49 -27.60
CA GLU A 13 13.04 10.74 -26.97
C GLU A 13 11.61 10.60 -26.43
N CYS A 14 10.72 9.93 -27.16
CA CYS A 14 9.36 9.59 -26.70
C CYS A 14 9.38 8.74 -25.42
N CYS A 15 10.23 7.70 -25.36
CA CYS A 15 10.41 6.88 -24.14
C CYS A 15 10.84 7.72 -22.94
N LYS A 16 11.85 8.59 -23.12
CA LYS A 16 12.41 9.42 -22.05
C LYS A 16 11.40 10.43 -21.50
N GLN A 17 10.59 11.05 -22.36
CA GLN A 17 9.54 11.99 -21.94
C GLN A 17 8.48 11.32 -21.04
N GLN A 18 8.25 10.02 -21.22
CA GLN A 18 7.32 9.23 -20.42
C GLN A 18 8.02 8.47 -19.27
N GLY A 19 9.28 8.79 -18.98
CA GLY A 19 10.04 8.15 -17.89
C GLY A 19 10.33 6.66 -18.11
N TRP A 20 10.38 6.20 -19.38
CA TRP A 20 10.81 4.86 -19.76
C TRP A 20 12.26 4.88 -20.23
N THR A 21 13.03 3.89 -19.80
CA THR A 21 14.42 3.69 -20.24
C THR A 21 14.43 2.56 -21.26
N PRO A 22 14.59 2.85 -22.57
CA PRO A 22 14.46 1.81 -23.56
C PRO A 22 15.67 0.87 -23.56
N HIS A 23 15.44 -0.44 -23.67
CA HIS A 23 16.50 -1.45 -23.58
C HIS A 23 17.04 -1.85 -24.95
N TYR A 24 16.16 -2.01 -25.94
CA TYR A 24 16.46 -2.52 -27.28
C TYR A 24 16.67 -1.40 -28.29
N LEU A 25 15.96 -0.27 -28.15
CA LEU A 25 16.11 0.86 -29.09
C LEU A 25 17.50 1.52 -29.07
N HIS A 26 18.30 1.27 -28.03
CA HIS A 26 19.69 1.73 -27.90
C HIS A 26 20.72 0.78 -28.53
N GLN A 27 20.34 -0.47 -28.85
CA GLN A 27 21.26 -1.49 -29.33
C GLN A 27 21.38 -1.46 -30.85
N SER A 28 22.57 -1.70 -31.41
CA SER A 28 22.70 -1.99 -32.84
C SER A 28 22.02 -3.33 -33.15
N PRO A 29 21.32 -3.48 -34.29
CA PRO A 29 20.73 -4.78 -34.64
C PRO A 29 21.82 -5.85 -34.71
N ALA A 30 21.51 -7.05 -34.22
CA ALA A 30 22.36 -8.21 -34.46
C ALA A 30 22.36 -8.62 -35.94
N GLU A 31 23.24 -9.53 -36.32
CA GLU A 31 23.30 -10.05 -37.69
C GLU A 31 21.96 -10.74 -38.05
N GLY A 32 21.31 -10.28 -39.12
CA GLY A 32 19.97 -10.74 -39.54
C GLY A 32 18.80 -10.07 -38.82
N GLU A 33 19.04 -9.14 -37.89
CA GLU A 33 18.02 -8.38 -37.20
C GLU A 33 17.83 -7.00 -37.85
N THR A 34 16.60 -6.55 -37.96
CA THR A 34 16.24 -5.23 -38.47
C THR A 34 16.01 -4.25 -37.31
N PRO A 35 16.12 -2.93 -37.54
CA PRO A 35 15.72 -1.93 -36.54
C PRO A 35 14.26 -2.08 -36.07
N VAL A 36 13.39 -2.67 -36.91
CA VAL A 36 11.99 -2.93 -36.58
C VAL A 36 11.87 -4.07 -35.57
N ASP A 37 12.71 -5.09 -35.64
CA ASP A 37 12.69 -6.20 -34.67
C ASP A 37 13.00 -5.72 -33.25
N LEU A 38 13.94 -4.77 -33.11
CA LEU A 38 14.25 -4.13 -31.83
C LEU A 38 13.07 -3.28 -31.32
N LEU A 39 12.34 -2.61 -32.22
CA LEU A 39 11.12 -1.89 -31.85
C LEU A 39 10.00 -2.84 -31.41
N VAL A 40 9.83 -3.98 -32.07
CA VAL A 40 8.86 -5.02 -31.68
C VAL A 40 9.18 -5.57 -30.29
N LYS A 41 10.46 -5.84 -29.99
CA LYS A 41 10.91 -6.27 -28.66
C LYS A 41 10.61 -5.21 -27.58
N GLU A 42 10.93 -3.95 -27.87
CA GLU A 42 10.64 -2.84 -26.94
C GLU A 42 9.13 -2.67 -26.68
N LEU A 43 8.30 -2.81 -27.71
CA LEU A 43 6.85 -2.75 -27.58
C LEU A 43 6.28 -3.92 -26.78
N GLN A 44 6.92 -5.10 -26.86
CA GLN A 44 6.53 -6.25 -26.04
C GLN A 44 6.83 -6.00 -24.56
N ASP A 45 8.04 -5.52 -24.23
CA ASP A 45 8.41 -5.15 -22.86
C ASP A 45 7.48 -4.09 -22.27
N LEU A 46 7.08 -3.10 -23.07
CA LEU A 46 6.12 -2.07 -22.66
C LEU A 46 4.74 -2.62 -22.37
N ARG A 47 4.27 -3.61 -23.15
CA ARG A 47 2.99 -4.29 -22.91
C ARG A 47 3.04 -5.13 -21.65
N ASP A 48 4.12 -5.89 -21.46
CA ASP A 48 4.33 -6.73 -20.28
C ASP A 48 4.46 -5.89 -19.00
N ALA A 49 5.00 -4.67 -19.10
CA ALA A 49 5.03 -3.69 -18.01
C ALA A 49 3.73 -2.90 -17.82
N GLY A 50 2.66 -3.18 -18.58
CA GLY A 50 1.37 -2.49 -18.49
C GLY A 50 1.39 -1.03 -18.98
N ARG A 51 2.38 -0.65 -19.79
CA ARG A 51 2.59 0.71 -20.33
C ARG A 51 1.98 0.86 -21.73
N GLY A 52 0.72 0.46 -21.88
CA GLY A 52 0.00 0.47 -23.18
C GLY A 52 -0.06 1.83 -23.86
N ASP A 53 -0.23 2.92 -23.10
CA ASP A 53 -0.27 4.29 -23.63
C ASP A 53 1.05 4.68 -24.31
N LEU A 54 2.19 4.32 -23.70
CA LEU A 54 3.51 4.58 -24.26
C LEU A 54 3.78 3.70 -25.49
N ALA A 55 3.34 2.44 -25.47
CA ALA A 55 3.41 1.59 -26.64
C ALA A 55 2.62 2.18 -27.82
N GLY A 56 1.45 2.77 -27.56
CA GLY A 56 0.67 3.52 -28.55
C GLY A 56 1.42 4.71 -29.12
N CYS A 57 1.99 5.57 -28.26
CA CYS A 57 2.80 6.71 -28.72
C CYS A 57 4.00 6.30 -29.58
N LEU A 58 4.69 5.20 -29.24
CA LEU A 58 5.81 4.70 -30.04
C LEU A 58 5.37 4.20 -31.42
N LEU A 59 4.21 3.55 -31.51
CA LEU A 59 3.63 3.13 -32.78
C LEU A 59 3.26 4.34 -33.65
N GLU A 60 2.71 5.40 -33.08
CA GLU A 60 2.44 6.65 -33.80
C GLU A 60 3.72 7.30 -34.34
N VAL A 61 4.77 7.36 -33.52
CA VAL A 61 6.08 7.92 -33.92
C VAL A 61 6.77 7.06 -34.98
N ALA A 62 6.56 5.74 -34.97
CA ALA A 62 7.06 4.83 -36.00
C ALA A 62 6.28 4.98 -37.32
N ALA A 63 4.95 5.10 -37.24
CA ALA A 63 4.08 5.34 -38.40
C ALA A 63 4.39 6.67 -39.09
N GLN A 64 4.65 7.75 -38.32
CA GLN A 64 5.09 9.05 -38.86
C GLN A 64 6.43 8.98 -39.60
N GLN A 65 7.23 7.95 -39.36
CA GLN A 65 8.50 7.70 -40.05
C GLN A 65 8.36 6.76 -41.25
N GLY A 66 7.13 6.37 -41.61
CA GLY A 66 6.87 5.48 -42.73
C GLY A 66 7.24 4.02 -42.47
N VAL A 67 7.32 3.61 -41.19
CA VAL A 67 7.57 2.22 -40.83
C VAL A 67 6.26 1.45 -40.94
N GLU A 68 6.11 0.70 -42.03
CA GLU A 68 4.99 -0.20 -42.27
C GLU A 68 5.45 -1.64 -42.04
N ASP A 69 5.20 -2.18 -40.84
CA ASP A 69 5.44 -3.59 -40.52
C ASP A 69 4.16 -4.19 -39.94
N GLU A 70 3.77 -5.35 -40.48
CA GLU A 70 2.54 -6.07 -40.10
C GLU A 70 2.51 -6.39 -38.60
N ARG A 71 3.69 -6.57 -37.97
CA ARG A 71 3.84 -6.88 -36.53
C ARG A 71 3.67 -5.64 -35.65
N LEU A 72 3.80 -4.44 -36.21
CA LEU A 72 3.58 -3.17 -35.53
C LEU A 72 2.12 -2.70 -35.62
N GLN A 73 1.32 -3.28 -36.51
CA GLN A 73 -0.08 -2.95 -36.55
C GLN A 73 -0.73 -3.30 -35.20
N PRO A 74 -1.56 -2.41 -34.63
CA PRO A 74 -2.39 -2.81 -33.51
C PRO A 74 -3.13 -4.04 -34.01
N LYS A 75 -2.92 -5.19 -33.36
CA LYS A 75 -3.77 -6.35 -33.59
C LYS A 75 -5.16 -5.87 -33.20
N SER A 76 -5.91 -5.37 -34.18
CA SER A 76 -7.35 -5.30 -34.14
C SER A 76 -7.74 -6.64 -33.54
N GLN A 77 -8.34 -6.62 -32.37
CA GLN A 77 -9.01 -7.79 -31.83
C GLN A 77 -10.15 -8.10 -32.81
N GLY A 78 -9.81 -8.68 -33.95
CA GLY A 78 -10.67 -9.15 -34.99
C GLY A 78 -10.55 -10.65 -34.95
N ASN A 79 -11.52 -11.28 -34.29
CA ASN A 79 -12.13 -12.52 -34.71
C ASN A 79 -11.25 -13.40 -35.62
N GLY A 80 -10.33 -14.14 -35.03
CA GLY A 80 -9.82 -15.37 -35.61
C GLY A 80 -10.90 -16.45 -35.52
N VAL A 81 -11.92 -16.34 -36.38
CA VAL A 81 -12.78 -17.46 -36.73
C VAL A 81 -12.15 -18.12 -37.95
N GLU A 82 -12.26 -19.45 -38.01
CA GLU A 82 -11.83 -20.32 -39.12
C GLU A 82 -10.38 -20.84 -39.06
N GLN A 83 -10.04 -21.55 -37.97
CA GLN A 83 -9.54 -22.93 -38.02
C GLN A 83 -9.28 -23.46 -36.59
N GLN A 84 -10.33 -23.68 -35.80
CA GLN A 84 -10.28 -24.43 -34.53
C GLN A 84 -11.71 -24.70 -34.02
N SER A 85 -12.47 -25.53 -34.75
CA SER A 85 -13.89 -25.83 -34.47
C SER A 85 -14.10 -26.80 -33.28
N SER A 86 -13.26 -26.73 -32.26
CA SER A 86 -13.41 -27.56 -31.04
C SER A 86 -12.91 -26.92 -29.74
N GLN A 87 -12.39 -25.68 -29.74
CA GLN A 87 -11.88 -25.02 -28.51
C GLN A 87 -12.68 -23.77 -28.09
N SER A 88 -13.65 -23.33 -28.89
CA SER A 88 -14.34 -22.05 -28.69
C SER A 88 -15.37 -22.03 -27.56
N ALA A 89 -15.92 -23.20 -27.19
CA ALA A 89 -16.90 -23.30 -26.10
C ALA A 89 -16.23 -23.16 -24.71
N ASP A 90 -15.04 -23.75 -24.53
CA ASP A 90 -14.35 -23.73 -23.24
C ASP A 90 -13.75 -22.34 -22.92
N VAL A 91 -13.23 -21.62 -23.91
CA VAL A 91 -12.68 -20.27 -23.72
C VAL A 91 -13.79 -19.25 -23.42
N GLN A 92 -14.95 -19.35 -24.09
CA GLN A 92 -16.10 -18.50 -23.78
C GLN A 92 -16.72 -18.80 -22.41
N ALA A 93 -16.71 -20.07 -21.98
CA ALA A 93 -17.15 -20.45 -20.64
C ALA A 93 -16.21 -19.88 -19.55
N GLN A 94 -14.89 -20.00 -19.74
CA GLN A 94 -13.87 -19.48 -18.80
C GLN A 94 -13.93 -17.95 -18.66
N ASP A 95 -14.08 -17.22 -19.76
CA ASP A 95 -14.26 -15.76 -19.71
C ASP A 95 -15.56 -15.34 -19.01
N SER A 96 -16.62 -16.15 -19.14
CA SER A 96 -17.89 -15.89 -18.45
C SER A 96 -17.78 -16.10 -16.94
N GLU A 97 -17.07 -17.14 -16.51
CA GLU A 97 -16.87 -17.46 -15.09
C GLU A 97 -15.98 -16.42 -14.41
N ALA A 98 -14.87 -16.02 -15.05
CA ALA A 98 -13.98 -14.98 -14.52
C ALA A 98 -14.69 -13.63 -14.36
N ARG A 99 -15.56 -13.26 -15.30
CA ARG A 99 -16.40 -12.05 -15.21
C ARG A 99 -17.45 -12.16 -14.11
N GLN A 100 -18.07 -13.32 -13.93
CA GLN A 100 -19.02 -13.54 -12.84
C GLN A 100 -18.33 -13.43 -11.48
N GLU A 101 -17.15 -14.02 -11.32
CA GLU A 101 -16.39 -13.96 -10.07
C GLU A 101 -15.94 -12.54 -9.75
N THR A 102 -15.41 -11.83 -10.74
CA THR A 102 -15.08 -10.39 -10.63
C THR A 102 -16.30 -9.58 -10.15
N THR A 103 -17.47 -9.84 -10.74
CA THR A 103 -18.72 -9.16 -10.38
C THR A 103 -19.12 -9.45 -8.93
N ARG A 104 -18.97 -10.71 -8.47
CA ARG A 104 -19.23 -11.12 -7.08
C ARG A 104 -18.29 -10.42 -6.10
N VAL A 105 -16.99 -10.35 -6.44
CA VAL A 105 -15.97 -9.65 -5.66
C VAL A 105 -16.32 -8.17 -5.53
N LEU A 106 -16.61 -7.49 -6.65
CA LEU A 106 -17.01 -6.08 -6.66
C LEU A 106 -18.25 -5.83 -5.81
N GLU A 107 -19.28 -6.65 -5.95
CA GLU A 107 -20.52 -6.48 -5.19
C GLU A 107 -20.30 -6.68 -3.68
N ALA A 108 -19.45 -7.64 -3.31
CA ALA A 108 -19.07 -7.86 -1.92
C ALA A 108 -18.32 -6.65 -1.33
N LEU A 109 -17.44 -6.00 -2.09
CA LEU A 109 -16.75 -4.78 -1.67
C LEU A 109 -17.71 -3.58 -1.60
N ARG A 110 -18.56 -3.38 -2.61
CA ARG A 110 -19.61 -2.34 -2.63
C ARG A 110 -20.56 -2.46 -1.43
N LYS A 111 -20.87 -3.69 -1.00
CA LYS A 111 -21.68 -3.94 0.21
C LYS A 111 -21.00 -3.42 1.49
N VAL A 112 -19.67 -3.46 1.58
CA VAL A 112 -18.93 -2.88 2.71
C VAL A 112 -19.08 -1.36 2.72
N CYS A 113 -18.91 -0.68 1.58
CA CYS A 113 -19.11 0.76 1.47
C CYS A 113 -20.54 1.17 1.86
N ARG A 114 -21.55 0.49 1.32
CA ARG A 114 -22.97 0.76 1.64
C ARG A 114 -23.30 0.58 3.12
N LYS A 115 -22.74 -0.43 3.78
CA LYS A 115 -22.90 -0.61 5.24
C LYS A 115 -22.31 0.53 6.06
N ALA A 116 -21.26 1.19 5.54
CA ALA A 116 -20.67 2.37 6.16
C ALA A 116 -21.36 3.68 5.75
N GLY A 117 -22.46 3.63 4.97
CA GLY A 117 -23.16 4.82 4.48
C GLY A 117 -22.40 5.57 3.38
N VAL A 118 -21.40 4.95 2.74
CA VAL A 118 -20.56 5.57 1.71
C VAL A 118 -20.89 5.00 0.34
N THR A 119 -21.09 5.88 -0.64
CA THR A 119 -21.24 5.49 -2.05
C THR A 119 -19.85 5.26 -2.65
N PRO A 120 -19.54 4.04 -3.13
CA PRO A 120 -18.24 3.76 -3.73
C PRO A 120 -18.04 4.53 -5.03
N LEU A 121 -16.88 5.16 -5.20
CA LEU A 121 -16.58 6.00 -6.38
C LEU A 121 -15.72 5.30 -7.43
N ARG A 122 -14.84 4.39 -7.00
CA ARG A 122 -13.80 3.75 -7.81
C ARG A 122 -14.03 2.26 -7.98
N LEU A 123 -14.83 1.63 -7.12
CA LEU A 123 -15.30 0.25 -7.28
C LEU A 123 -16.42 0.16 -8.34
N THR A 124 -16.20 0.72 -9.53
CA THR A 124 -17.07 0.58 -10.71
C THR A 124 -16.76 -0.74 -11.43
N ASP A 125 -17.30 -0.96 -12.64
CA ASP A 125 -17.23 -2.23 -13.39
C ASP A 125 -15.82 -2.57 -13.89
N SER A 126 -14.90 -2.73 -12.94
CA SER A 126 -13.50 -3.08 -13.14
C SER A 126 -13.37 -4.59 -13.30
N VAL A 127 -12.44 -5.07 -14.13
CA VAL A 127 -12.23 -6.51 -14.39
C VAL A 127 -10.82 -6.94 -14.00
N GLY A 128 -10.68 -8.10 -13.33
CA GLY A 128 -9.38 -8.68 -12.96
C GLY A 128 -8.53 -7.77 -12.06
N ASP A 129 -7.25 -7.58 -12.40
CA ASP A 129 -6.28 -6.73 -11.69
C ASP A 129 -6.76 -5.27 -11.54
N ALA A 130 -7.70 -4.82 -12.38
CA ALA A 130 -8.32 -3.51 -12.22
C ALA A 130 -9.17 -3.43 -10.93
N VAL A 131 -9.70 -4.54 -10.42
CA VAL A 131 -10.47 -4.60 -9.16
C VAL A 131 -9.59 -4.31 -7.96
N GLU A 132 -8.38 -4.86 -7.93
CA GLU A 132 -7.41 -4.59 -6.86
C GLU A 132 -7.02 -3.11 -6.83
N GLN A 133 -6.71 -2.55 -8.00
CA GLN A 133 -6.38 -1.14 -8.12
C GLN A 133 -7.57 -0.24 -7.75
N ALA A 134 -8.77 -0.59 -8.18
CA ALA A 134 -10.01 0.10 -7.82
C ALA A 134 -10.21 0.08 -6.29
N CYS A 135 -10.04 -1.08 -5.66
CA CYS A 135 -10.13 -1.21 -4.20
C CYS A 135 -9.07 -0.37 -3.49
N ALA A 136 -7.81 -0.41 -3.94
CA ALA A 136 -6.75 0.40 -3.37
C ALA A 136 -7.03 1.91 -3.48
N LYS A 137 -7.57 2.37 -4.62
CA LYS A 137 -7.97 3.78 -4.84
C LYS A 137 -9.16 4.17 -3.95
N GLU A 138 -10.14 3.29 -3.80
CA GLU A 138 -11.28 3.51 -2.90
C GLU A 138 -10.83 3.63 -1.44
N MET A 139 -9.97 2.71 -0.99
CA MET A 139 -9.36 2.75 0.34
C MET A 139 -8.56 4.04 0.56
N GLN A 140 -7.83 4.50 -0.45
CA GLN A 140 -7.10 5.77 -0.37
C GLN A 140 -8.06 6.97 -0.23
N ALA A 141 -9.15 7.00 -1.00
CA ALA A 141 -10.15 8.07 -0.92
C ALA A 141 -10.83 8.10 0.46
N ALA A 142 -11.29 6.95 0.95
CA ALA A 142 -11.87 6.83 2.29
C ALA A 142 -10.87 7.24 3.40
N ARG A 143 -9.58 6.91 3.25
CA ARG A 143 -8.53 7.33 4.19
C ARG A 143 -8.33 8.85 4.20
N GLN A 144 -8.37 9.49 3.03
CA GLN A 144 -8.26 10.96 2.93
C GLN A 144 -9.45 11.69 3.58
N GLN A 145 -10.61 11.04 3.64
CA GLN A 145 -11.80 11.53 4.31
C GLN A 145 -11.81 11.23 5.83
N GLY A 146 -10.77 10.58 6.37
CA GLY A 146 -10.71 10.18 7.78
C GLY A 146 -11.54 8.94 8.12
N ASN A 147 -12.12 8.25 7.12
CA ASN A 147 -12.97 7.09 7.34
C ASN A 147 -12.14 5.80 7.55
N HIS A 148 -11.31 5.77 8.60
CA HIS A 148 -10.37 4.67 8.87
C HIS A 148 -11.08 3.32 9.09
N SER A 149 -12.22 3.32 9.76
CA SER A 149 -13.04 2.10 9.98
C SER A 149 -13.49 1.45 8.66
N LEU A 150 -13.90 2.26 7.68
CA LEU A 150 -14.27 1.78 6.35
C LEU A 150 -13.05 1.20 5.63
N VAL A 151 -11.91 1.88 5.67
CA VAL A 151 -10.67 1.39 5.03
C VAL A 151 -10.27 0.03 5.60
N ILE A 152 -10.37 -0.15 6.92
CA ILE A 152 -10.05 -1.43 7.58
C ILE A 152 -11.03 -2.53 7.14
N ALA A 153 -12.33 -2.23 7.12
CA ALA A 153 -13.36 -3.18 6.70
C ALA A 153 -13.17 -3.60 5.23
N LEU A 154 -12.87 -2.64 4.34
CA LEU A 154 -12.58 -2.89 2.93
C LEU A 154 -11.30 -3.72 2.77
N GLY A 155 -10.19 -3.31 3.39
CA GLY A 155 -8.91 -4.03 3.30
C GLY A 155 -9.03 -5.48 3.77
N ARG A 156 -9.64 -5.72 4.94
CA ARG A 156 -9.86 -7.09 5.45
C ARG A 156 -10.83 -7.89 4.59
N LYS A 157 -11.80 -7.25 3.93
CA LYS A 157 -12.68 -7.95 3.00
C LYS A 157 -11.95 -8.30 1.70
N ALA A 158 -11.18 -7.37 1.15
CA ALA A 158 -10.38 -7.55 -0.06
C ALA A 158 -9.37 -8.69 0.09
N LEU A 159 -8.59 -8.71 1.18
CA LEU A 159 -7.64 -9.79 1.45
C LEU A 159 -8.31 -11.17 1.59
N ARG A 160 -9.50 -11.23 2.20
CA ARG A 160 -10.29 -12.48 2.28
C ARG A 160 -10.85 -12.94 0.94
N LEU A 161 -11.00 -12.02 -0.02
CA LEU A 161 -11.40 -12.32 -1.39
C LEU A 161 -10.19 -12.62 -2.29
N GLY A 162 -8.97 -12.69 -1.73
CA GLY A 162 -7.75 -13.00 -2.47
C GLY A 162 -7.15 -11.82 -3.24
N LEU A 163 -7.61 -10.58 -3.01
CA LEU A 163 -7.05 -9.39 -3.64
C LEU A 163 -5.73 -9.01 -2.95
N ASP A 164 -4.59 -9.39 -3.54
CA ASP A 164 -3.27 -9.24 -2.94
C ASP A 164 -2.47 -8.12 -3.61
N HIS A 165 -2.83 -6.89 -3.26
CA HIS A 165 -2.18 -5.71 -3.80
C HIS A 165 -1.41 -4.95 -2.71
N PRO A 166 -0.13 -4.56 -2.93
CA PRO A 166 0.69 -3.89 -1.91
C PRO A 166 0.05 -2.62 -1.32
N ARG A 167 -0.69 -1.87 -2.15
CA ARG A 167 -1.42 -0.67 -1.68
C ARG A 167 -2.61 -1.00 -0.78
N ILE A 168 -3.24 -2.16 -0.90
CA ILE A 168 -4.31 -2.59 0.01
C ILE A 168 -3.71 -2.81 1.40
N HIS A 169 -2.62 -3.58 1.49
CA HIS A 169 -1.87 -3.79 2.73
C HIS A 169 -1.40 -2.49 3.37
N SER A 170 -0.76 -1.62 2.59
CA SER A 170 -0.26 -0.33 3.09
C SER A 170 -1.38 0.56 3.64
N ASN A 171 -2.51 0.67 2.92
CA ASN A 171 -3.65 1.47 3.40
C ASN A 171 -4.32 0.84 4.63
N LEU A 172 -4.42 -0.49 4.69
CA LEU A 172 -4.95 -1.22 5.85
C LEU A 172 -4.08 -0.97 7.08
N GLN A 173 -2.79 -1.28 7.03
CA GLN A 173 -1.86 -1.08 8.15
C GLN A 173 -1.85 0.37 8.64
N ARG A 174 -1.82 1.34 7.70
CA ARG A 174 -1.82 2.75 8.05
C ARG A 174 -3.13 3.17 8.74
N SER A 175 -4.27 2.69 8.26
CA SER A 175 -5.57 3.04 8.86
C SER A 175 -5.80 2.34 10.18
N GLU A 176 -5.34 1.09 10.34
CA GLU A 176 -5.34 0.41 11.65
C GLU A 176 -4.50 1.15 12.67
N ARG A 177 -3.30 1.62 12.27
CA ARG A 177 -2.45 2.44 13.14
C ARG A 177 -3.14 3.75 13.53
N LEU A 178 -3.73 4.46 12.56
CA LEU A 178 -4.41 5.73 12.84
C LEU A 178 -5.62 5.56 13.76
N LEU A 179 -6.47 4.56 13.52
CA LEU A 179 -7.62 4.28 14.37
C LEU A 179 -7.21 3.89 15.80
N ARG A 180 -6.15 3.08 15.95
CA ARG A 180 -5.59 2.76 17.27
C ARG A 180 -5.09 4.02 17.99
N ARG A 181 -4.40 4.91 17.27
CA ARG A 181 -3.94 6.20 17.80
C ARG A 181 -5.11 7.06 18.26
N GLU A 182 -6.17 7.18 17.48
CA GLU A 182 -7.39 7.94 17.82
C GLU A 182 -8.06 7.39 19.08
N THR A 183 -8.34 6.08 19.10
CA THR A 183 -8.97 5.40 20.25
C THR A 183 -8.14 5.60 21.52
N LEU A 184 -6.82 5.44 21.43
CA LEU A 184 -5.92 5.63 22.57
C LEU A 184 -5.95 7.07 23.08
N LEU A 185 -5.99 8.07 22.19
CA LEU A 185 -6.05 9.48 22.61
C LEU A 185 -7.37 9.80 23.28
N GLU A 186 -8.49 9.26 22.81
CA GLU A 186 -9.78 9.41 23.48
C GLU A 186 -9.73 8.87 24.91
N GLU A 187 -9.20 7.65 25.09
CA GLU A 187 -9.05 7.02 26.41
C GLU A 187 -8.07 7.80 27.32
N VAL A 188 -6.91 8.20 26.79
CA VAL A 188 -5.92 9.00 27.53
C VAL A 188 -6.52 10.34 27.95
N ASN A 189 -7.20 11.04 27.06
CA ASN A 189 -7.85 12.32 27.38
C ASN A 189 -8.90 12.14 28.47
N ALA A 190 -9.71 11.08 28.42
CA ALA A 190 -10.68 10.78 29.47
C ALA A 190 -9.99 10.53 30.82
N LEU A 191 -8.90 9.76 30.85
CA LEU A 191 -8.13 9.50 32.07
C LEU A 191 -7.44 10.76 32.62
N LEU A 192 -6.98 11.64 31.74
CA LEU A 192 -6.34 12.91 32.13
C LEU A 192 -7.31 13.89 32.80
N GLN A 193 -8.61 13.77 32.58
CA GLN A 193 -9.63 14.52 33.33
C GLN A 193 -9.91 13.92 34.72
N GLY A 194 -9.39 12.73 35.01
CA GLY A 194 -9.65 12.00 36.25
C GLY A 194 -8.76 12.40 37.43
N LYS A 195 -8.85 11.56 38.47
CA LYS A 195 -8.02 11.66 39.69
C LYS A 195 -6.55 11.33 39.39
N ARG A 196 -5.66 11.58 40.35
CA ARG A 196 -4.21 11.32 40.24
C ARG A 196 -3.87 9.92 39.74
N SER A 197 -4.52 8.88 40.25
CA SER A 197 -4.29 7.49 39.83
C SER A 197 -4.68 7.23 38.36
N ALA A 198 -5.74 7.87 37.87
CA ALA A 198 -6.14 7.80 36.46
C ALA A 198 -5.10 8.47 35.56
N LYS A 199 -4.53 9.60 36.01
CA LYS A 199 -3.44 10.28 35.29
C LYS A 199 -2.17 9.43 35.22
N GLU A 200 -1.82 8.72 36.29
CA GLU A 200 -0.70 7.77 36.30
C GLU A 200 -0.96 6.59 35.34
N LYS A 201 -2.19 6.09 35.28
CA LYS A 201 -2.59 5.09 34.26
C LYS A 201 -2.47 5.65 32.84
N ALA A 202 -2.87 6.90 32.61
CA ALA A 202 -2.73 7.55 31.31
C ALA A 202 -1.25 7.67 30.89
N GLU A 203 -0.37 8.07 31.82
CA GLU A 203 1.08 8.11 31.58
C GLU A 203 1.64 6.74 31.17
N HIS A 204 1.21 5.68 31.85
CA HIS A 204 1.60 4.30 31.52
C HIS A 204 1.12 3.89 30.11
N MET A 205 -0.15 4.14 29.79
CA MET A 205 -0.70 3.84 28.46
C MET A 205 0.02 4.62 27.34
N MET A 206 0.35 5.89 27.57
CA MET A 206 1.13 6.68 26.62
C MET A 206 2.54 6.11 26.42
N LEU A 207 3.18 5.61 27.48
CA LEU A 207 4.49 4.98 27.38
C LEU A 207 4.44 3.67 26.59
N GLU A 208 3.46 2.80 26.87
CA GLU A 208 3.27 1.57 26.11
C GLU A 208 3.02 1.85 24.62
N ALA A 209 2.17 2.83 24.32
CA ALA A 209 1.90 3.25 22.95
C ALA A 209 3.15 3.72 22.21
N LEU A 210 4.07 4.42 22.90
CA LEU A 210 5.32 4.91 22.32
C LEU A 210 6.39 3.82 22.17
N ILE A 211 6.27 2.71 22.90
CA ILE A 211 7.09 1.51 22.68
C ILE A 211 6.66 0.84 21.37
N ASP A 212 5.35 0.69 21.16
CA ASP A 212 4.80 0.00 19.99
C ASP A 212 4.78 0.89 18.73
N ASP A 213 4.64 2.20 18.88
CA ASP A 213 4.63 3.20 17.81
C ASP A 213 5.46 4.45 18.17
N PRO A 214 6.79 4.40 17.97
CA PRO A 214 7.69 5.50 18.31
C PRO A 214 7.36 6.83 17.59
N GLU A 215 6.69 6.77 16.45
CA GLU A 215 6.32 7.91 15.60
C GLU A 215 5.00 8.57 16.05
N PHE A 216 4.43 8.17 17.19
CA PHE A 216 3.21 8.77 17.72
C PHE A 216 3.47 10.12 18.40
N LYS A 217 3.77 11.15 17.59
CA LYS A 217 4.18 12.49 18.04
C LYS A 217 3.21 13.14 19.04
N LEU A 218 1.91 13.07 18.79
CA LEU A 218 0.91 13.71 19.68
C LEU A 218 0.92 13.08 21.08
N CYS A 219 1.02 11.75 21.17
CA CYS A 219 1.16 11.02 22.42
C CYS A 219 2.45 11.40 23.17
N ARG A 220 3.57 11.55 22.44
CA ARG A 220 4.84 12.02 23.01
C ARG A 220 4.72 13.43 23.59
N THR A 221 4.07 14.35 22.88
CA THR A 221 3.85 15.72 23.37
C THR A 221 3.01 15.74 24.64
N LEU A 222 1.91 14.97 24.68
CA LEU A 222 1.06 14.88 25.87
C LEU A 222 1.82 14.32 27.08
N LEU A 223 2.58 13.25 26.89
CA LEU A 223 3.40 12.66 27.95
C LEU A 223 4.47 13.63 28.45
N ASN A 224 5.16 14.34 27.55
CA ASN A 224 6.15 15.34 27.92
C ASN A 224 5.53 16.49 28.72
N ASN A 225 4.40 17.04 28.27
CA ASN A 225 3.70 18.09 28.99
C ASN A 225 3.30 17.62 30.39
N ARG A 226 2.81 16.38 30.50
CA ARG A 226 2.42 15.80 31.78
C ARG A 226 3.60 15.59 32.72
N LEU A 227 4.73 15.07 32.21
CA LEU A 227 5.96 14.92 32.99
C LEU A 227 6.49 16.29 33.41
N ARG A 228 6.42 17.30 32.53
CA ARG A 228 6.79 18.68 32.83
C ARG A 228 5.94 19.26 33.95
N GLU A 229 4.62 19.14 33.89
CA GLU A 229 3.70 19.57 34.97
C GLU A 229 4.00 18.91 36.32
N ARG A 230 4.42 17.64 36.30
CA ARG A 230 4.68 16.88 37.52
C ARG A 230 6.05 17.18 38.12
N LEU A 231 7.04 17.45 37.26
CA LEU A 231 8.42 17.69 37.64
C LEU A 231 8.74 19.17 37.84
N SER A 232 7.94 20.08 37.28
CA SER A 232 8.06 21.50 37.54
C SER A 232 7.71 21.78 39.00
N ARG A 233 8.71 22.22 39.76
CA ARG A 233 8.56 22.67 41.15
C ARG A 233 8.96 24.13 41.21
N GLY A 234 7.97 25.02 41.26
CA GLY A 234 8.18 26.46 41.44
C GLY A 234 8.52 27.25 40.17
N LYS A 235 8.52 28.58 40.30
CA LYS A 235 8.92 29.54 39.24
C LYS A 235 10.45 29.56 39.17
N GLY A 236 11.05 29.34 38.00
CA GLY A 236 12.50 29.35 37.83
C GLY A 236 12.93 29.64 36.40
N ASP A 237 14.07 30.32 36.27
CA ASP A 237 14.74 30.82 35.06
C ASP A 237 14.93 29.78 33.94
N SER A 238 15.30 30.26 32.75
CA SER A 238 15.57 29.43 31.55
C SER A 238 16.53 28.26 31.78
N PHE A 239 17.51 28.39 32.68
CA PHE A 239 18.41 27.28 33.06
C PHE A 239 17.68 26.15 33.80
N ALA A 240 16.63 26.48 34.57
CA ALA A 240 15.78 25.48 35.21
C ALA A 240 14.92 24.72 34.19
N ASP A 241 14.55 25.35 33.07
CA ASP A 241 13.81 24.71 31.98
C ASP A 241 14.67 23.69 31.19
N GLU A 242 15.94 24.00 30.91
CA GLU A 242 16.86 23.04 30.27
C GLU A 242 17.12 21.81 31.16
N LEU A 243 17.32 22.03 32.47
CA LEU A 243 17.45 20.94 33.44
C LEU A 243 16.15 20.12 33.56
N LEU A 244 15.00 20.78 33.45
CA LEU A 244 13.70 20.12 33.46
C LEU A 244 13.54 19.23 32.22
N ASP A 245 13.93 19.68 31.04
CA ASP A 245 13.88 18.89 29.81
C ASP A 245 14.82 17.68 29.85
N HIS A 246 16.04 17.86 30.37
CA HIS A 246 16.95 16.75 30.58
C HIS A 246 16.37 15.71 31.56
N ARG A 247 15.76 16.18 32.65
CA ARG A 247 15.12 15.32 33.66
C ARG A 247 13.90 14.57 33.11
N ILE A 248 13.09 15.22 32.27
CA ILE A 248 11.97 14.58 31.56
C ILE A 248 12.51 13.47 30.67
N GLY A 249 13.59 13.72 29.92
CA GLY A 249 14.23 12.72 29.08
C GLY A 249 14.73 11.50 29.86
N LEU A 250 15.38 11.72 31.01
CA LEU A 250 15.83 10.63 31.90
C LEU A 250 14.66 9.83 32.47
N GLU A 251 13.61 10.50 32.96
CA GLU A 251 12.42 9.85 33.50
C GLU A 251 11.68 9.02 32.44
N PHE A 252 11.56 9.56 31.22
CA PHE A 252 11.00 8.85 30.09
C PHE A 252 11.78 7.57 29.76
N ASN A 253 13.10 7.69 29.62
CA ASN A 253 13.97 6.56 29.29
C ASN A 253 13.97 5.48 30.37
N ARG A 254 14.00 5.90 31.65
CA ARG A 254 13.92 4.99 32.79
C ARG A 254 12.64 4.16 32.75
N ARG A 255 11.47 4.81 32.64
CA ARG A 255 10.18 4.10 32.62
C ARG A 255 10.01 3.20 31.40
N ARG A 256 10.55 3.63 30.26
CA ARG A 256 10.58 2.81 29.05
C ARG A 256 11.41 1.55 29.25
N LEU A 257 12.57 1.66 29.91
CA LEU A 257 13.41 0.53 30.25
C LEU A 257 12.68 -0.43 31.20
N GLU A 258 12.08 0.09 32.28
CA GLU A 258 11.30 -0.70 33.25
C GLU A 258 10.18 -1.50 32.56
N LEU A 259 9.46 -0.89 31.61
CA LEU A 259 8.42 -1.57 30.82
C LEU A 259 8.97 -2.68 29.91
N LEU A 260 10.11 -2.44 29.25
CA LEU A 260 10.75 -3.43 28.39
C LEU A 260 11.29 -4.62 29.19
N GLU A 261 11.82 -4.36 30.39
CA GLU A 261 12.26 -5.39 31.33
C GLU A 261 11.08 -6.23 31.83
N GLN A 262 9.95 -5.61 32.16
CA GLN A 262 8.72 -6.33 32.52
C GLN A 262 8.23 -7.23 31.39
N ARG A 263 8.21 -6.74 30.14
CA ARG A 263 7.84 -7.54 28.96
C ARG A 263 8.79 -8.73 28.75
N ARG A 264 10.09 -8.58 29.04
CA ARG A 264 11.07 -9.67 28.98
C ARG A 264 10.92 -10.67 30.13
N GLY A 265 10.70 -10.20 31.35
CA GLY A 265 10.53 -11.04 32.54
C GLY A 265 9.30 -11.95 32.45
N VAL A 266 8.17 -11.44 31.94
CA VAL A 266 6.94 -12.22 31.73
C VAL A 266 7.13 -13.33 30.67
N GLY A 267 8.13 -13.22 29.79
CA GLY A 267 8.49 -14.25 28.81
C GLY A 267 9.40 -15.37 29.35
N SER A 268 10.02 -15.18 30.53
CA SER A 268 11.03 -16.11 31.07
C SER A 268 10.49 -17.13 32.07
N ASP A 269 9.29 -16.92 32.62
CA ASP A 269 8.68 -17.78 33.65
C ASP A 269 7.73 -18.87 33.12
N ARG A 270 7.58 -19.03 31.80
CA ARG A 270 6.77 -20.13 31.20
C ARG A 270 7.57 -21.38 30.79
N GLY A 271 8.83 -21.49 31.23
CA GLY A 271 9.76 -22.49 30.70
C GLY A 271 10.18 -23.63 31.62
N VAL A 272 9.86 -23.62 32.92
CA VAL A 272 10.35 -24.67 33.82
C VAL A 272 9.36 -24.94 34.95
N GLY A 273 8.72 -26.11 34.93
CA GLY A 273 8.11 -26.68 36.12
C GLY A 273 6.82 -27.44 35.88
N SER A 274 6.92 -28.75 35.59
CA SER A 274 6.39 -29.83 36.44
C SER A 274 6.20 -31.15 35.66
N ASP A 275 7.30 -31.75 35.22
CA ASP A 275 7.36 -33.22 35.11
C ASP A 275 7.84 -33.74 36.47
N GLN A 276 6.88 -34.00 37.35
CA GLN A 276 7.06 -34.86 38.52
C GLN A 276 5.89 -35.85 38.55
N SER A 277 5.92 -36.82 37.65
CA SER A 277 5.26 -38.10 37.85
C SER A 277 6.18 -38.95 38.76
N ALA A 278 5.95 -38.85 40.07
CA ALA A 278 6.37 -39.86 41.02
C ALA A 278 5.26 -40.92 41.08
N ASP A 279 5.47 -42.05 40.39
CA ASP A 279 4.74 -43.28 40.66
C ASP A 279 5.45 -44.03 41.78
N SER A 280 4.69 -44.34 42.83
CA SER A 280 4.95 -45.37 43.83
C SER A 280 3.65 -46.11 44.06
#